data_AF-A0A6V7H578-F1
#
_entry.id   AF-A0A6V7H578-F1
#
_cell.length_a   1.000
_cell.length_b   1.000
_cell.length_c   1.000
_cell.angle_alpha   90.00
_cell.angle_beta   90.00
_cell.angle_gamma   90.00
#
_symmetry.space_group_name_H-M   'P 1'
#
loop_
_entity.id
_entity.type
_entity.pdbx_description
1 polymer ?
#
loop_
_entity_poly.entity_id
_entity_poly.type
_entity_poly.pdbx_seq_one_letter_code
_entity_poly.pdbx_strand_id
1 'polypeptide(L)'
;MPHMRNMRKGKFDYRCTDNLLALRWRDKDVWILSSAHKAKMIEAGRRNYLTGSQKLKSEYVANYNIKMGSVDRVDMVLSTINSSRKCLKWYK
;
A
#
# COMPACT_ATOMS: atom_id res chain seq x y z
N MET A 1 -8.30 9.49 13.57
CA MET A 1 -8.73 8.97 12.24
C MET A 1 -10.19 9.33 12.02
N PRO A 2 -10.59 9.71 10.79
CA PRO A 2 -11.97 10.11 10.52
C PRO A 2 -12.95 8.95 10.79
N HIS A 3 -14.15 9.29 11.25
CA HIS A 3 -15.21 8.30 11.46
C HIS A 3 -15.68 7.75 10.10
N MET A 4 -15.45 6.45 9.87
CA MET A 4 -15.74 5.75 8.61
C MET A 4 -16.71 4.60 8.85
N ARG A 5 -17.65 4.40 7.92
CA ARG A 5 -18.72 3.42 8.10
C ARG A 5 -18.19 1.99 7.98
N ASN A 6 -18.88 1.06 8.62
CA ASN A 6 -18.64 -0.37 8.44
C ASN A 6 -19.12 -0.83 7.05
N MET A 7 -18.19 -1.18 6.15
CA MET A 7 -18.48 -1.57 4.76
C MET A 7 -18.44 -3.08 4.45
N ARG A 8 -18.96 -3.54 3.31
CA ARG A 8 -18.72 -4.92 2.87
C ARG A 8 -17.26 -5.13 2.45
N LYS A 9 -16.77 -6.37 2.56
CA LYS A 9 -15.42 -6.76 2.11
C LYS A 9 -15.21 -6.36 0.65
N GLY A 10 -14.04 -5.82 0.33
CA GLY A 10 -13.70 -5.33 -1.01
C GLY A 10 -14.16 -3.90 -1.34
N LYS A 11 -14.97 -3.26 -0.49
CA LYS A 11 -15.35 -1.84 -0.65
C LYS A 11 -14.37 -0.89 0.04
N PHE A 12 -14.40 0.37 -0.38
CA PHE A 12 -13.58 1.46 0.12
C PHE A 12 -14.46 2.63 0.60
N ASP A 13 -14.05 3.27 1.68
CA ASP A 13 -14.62 4.53 2.21
C ASP A 13 -13.49 5.54 2.15
N TYR A 14 -13.82 6.80 1.88
CA TYR A 14 -12.82 7.86 1.83
C TYR A 14 -13.37 9.18 2.35
N ARG A 15 -12.49 9.99 2.91
CA ARG A 15 -12.73 11.38 3.30
C ARG A 15 -11.62 12.22 2.70
N CYS A 16 -11.99 13.27 1.97
CA CYS A 16 -11.04 14.23 1.44
C CYS A 16 -11.29 15.62 2.02
N THR A 17 -10.20 16.34 2.27
CA THR A 17 -10.15 17.79 2.31
C THR A 17 -9.49 18.28 1.01
N ASP A 18 -9.28 19.58 0.86
CA ASP A 18 -8.65 20.15 -0.35
C ASP A 18 -7.25 19.58 -0.61
N ASN A 19 -6.52 19.22 0.46
CA ASN A 19 -5.11 18.82 0.39
C ASN A 19 -4.84 17.39 0.88
N LEU A 20 -5.82 16.68 1.45
CA LEU A 20 -5.61 15.36 2.05
C LEU A 20 -6.76 14.42 1.72
N LEU A 21 -6.42 13.18 1.37
CA LEU A 21 -7.32 12.05 1.26
C LEU A 21 -6.97 11.00 2.31
N ALA A 22 -7.95 10.68 3.16
CA ALA A 22 -7.96 9.50 4.00
C ALA A 22 -8.85 8.42 3.37
N LEU A 23 -8.34 7.20 3.22
CA LEU A 23 -9.05 6.07 2.60
C LEU A 23 -8.93 4.81 3.46
N ARG A 24 -10.04 4.10 3.65
CA ARG A 24 -10.09 2.79 4.31
C ARG A 24 -10.54 1.72 3.34
N TRP A 25 -9.81 0.63 3.28
CA TRP A 25 -10.12 -0.52 2.44
C TRP A 25 -10.47 -1.75 3.27
N ARG A 26 -11.71 -2.23 3.18
CA ARG A 26 -12.21 -3.33 4.02
C ARG A 26 -11.93 -4.75 3.50
N ASP A 27 -11.04 -4.94 2.51
CA ASP A 27 -10.59 -6.30 2.14
C ASP A 27 -9.58 -6.86 3.15
N LYS A 28 -8.56 -6.04 3.46
CA LYS A 28 -7.52 -6.31 4.49
C LYS A 28 -7.53 -5.31 5.64
N ASP A 29 -8.58 -4.50 5.74
CA ASP A 29 -8.73 -3.36 6.67
C ASP A 29 -7.51 -2.42 6.69
N VAL A 30 -7.16 -1.90 5.51
CA VAL A 30 -6.00 -1.02 5.32
C VAL A 30 -6.42 0.44 5.34
N TRP A 31 -5.66 1.28 6.05
CA TRP A 31 -5.84 2.72 6.10
C TRP A 31 -4.74 3.41 5.32
N ILE A 32 -5.12 4.41 4.52
CA ILE A 32 -4.22 5.15 3.63
C ILE A 32 -4.46 6.64 3.84
N LEU A 33 -3.38 7.40 3.91
CA LEU A 33 -3.40 8.86 3.90
C LEU A 33 -2.52 9.36 2.75
N SER A 34 -3.01 10.31 1.97
CA SER A 34 -2.28 10.85 0.82
C SER A 34 -2.65 12.30 0.56
N SER A 35 -1.70 13.13 0.14
CA SER A 35 -1.91 14.55 -0.17
C SER A 35 -1.93 14.88 -1.67
N ALA A 36 -1.53 13.95 -2.53
CA ALA A 36 -1.16 14.25 -3.92
C ALA A 36 -2.13 13.69 -4.97
N HIS A 37 -3.14 12.92 -4.57
CA HIS A 37 -3.87 12.04 -5.49
C HIS A 37 -5.38 12.17 -5.27
N LYS A 38 -6.19 11.74 -6.26
CA LYS A 38 -7.67 11.67 -6.20
C LYS A 38 -8.19 10.25 -5.97
N ALA A 39 -9.31 10.11 -5.26
CA ALA A 39 -9.96 8.83 -4.93
C ALA A 39 -10.48 8.07 -6.17
N LYS A 40 -9.59 7.40 -6.91
CA LYS A 40 -9.92 6.64 -8.12
C LYS A 40 -9.71 5.13 -7.93
N MET A 41 -10.61 4.33 -8.51
CA MET A 41 -10.48 2.89 -8.61
C MET A 41 -9.89 2.50 -9.96
N ILE A 42 -8.97 1.54 -9.96
CA ILE A 42 -8.31 0.99 -11.14
C ILE A 42 -8.43 -0.53 -11.11
N GLU A 43 -8.53 -1.12 -12.30
CA GLU A 43 -8.45 -2.55 -12.49
C GLU A 43 -7.04 -3.07 -12.16
N ALA A 44 -6.93 -3.97 -11.18
CA ALA A 44 -5.64 -4.41 -10.65
C ALA A 44 -4.90 -5.44 -11.53
N GLY A 45 -5.33 -5.63 -12.79
CA GLY A 45 -4.79 -6.61 -13.75
C GLY A 45 -4.91 -8.08 -13.33
N ARG A 46 -5.43 -8.38 -12.12
CA ARG A 46 -5.67 -9.74 -11.62
C ARG A 46 -7.16 -10.04 -11.69
N ARG A 47 -7.52 -11.14 -12.36
CA ARG A 47 -8.89 -11.67 -12.36
C ARG A 47 -9.15 -12.48 -11.08
N ASN A 48 -10.40 -12.46 -10.64
CA ASN A 48 -10.87 -13.38 -9.63
C ASN A 48 -11.10 -14.76 -10.27
N TYR A 49 -10.36 -15.78 -9.82
CA TYR A 49 -10.41 -17.13 -10.40
C TYR A 49 -11.82 -17.74 -10.37
N LEU A 50 -12.63 -17.42 -9.36
CA LEU A 50 -13.98 -17.98 -9.18
C LEU A 50 -15.06 -17.29 -10.03
N THR A 51 -14.87 -16.03 -10.40
CA THR A 51 -15.93 -15.21 -11.04
C THR A 51 -15.51 -14.61 -12.38
N GLY A 52 -14.24 -14.77 -12.79
CA GLY A 52 -13.71 -14.17 -14.02
C GLY A 52 -13.68 -12.63 -14.02
N SER A 53 -14.14 -11.99 -12.94
CA SER A 53 -14.25 -10.53 -12.83
C SER A 53 -12.90 -9.91 -12.48
N GLN A 54 -12.69 -8.69 -12.97
CA GLN A 54 -11.48 -7.92 -12.67
C GLN A 54 -11.45 -7.53 -11.19
N LYS A 55 -10.35 -7.77 -10.48
CA LYS A 55 -10.20 -7.27 -9.12
C LYS A 55 -9.97 -5.77 -9.16
N LEU A 56 -10.92 -5.01 -8.66
CA LEU A 56 -10.78 -3.56 -8.49
C LEU A 56 -9.88 -3.29 -7.28
N LYS A 57 -8.91 -2.41 -7.46
CA LYS A 57 -8.12 -1.82 -6.36
C LYS A 57 -8.18 -0.31 -6.46
N SER A 58 -7.95 0.34 -5.33
CA SER A 58 -7.69 1.77 -5.35
C SER A 58 -6.34 2.04 -6.03
N GLU A 59 -6.27 3.07 -6.87
CA GLU A 59 -5.03 3.52 -7.53
C GLU A 59 -3.88 3.67 -6.54
N TYR A 60 -4.20 4.18 -5.35
CA TYR A 60 -3.27 4.36 -4.23
C TYR A 60 -2.63 3.06 -3.78
N VAL A 61 -3.44 2.02 -3.61
CA VAL A 61 -2.93 0.72 -3.16
C VAL A 61 -1.97 0.16 -4.21
N ALA A 62 -2.27 0.34 -5.50
CA ALA A 62 -1.36 -0.09 -6.56
C ALA A 62 -0.05 0.72 -6.56
N ASN A 63 -0.14 2.05 -6.53
CA ASN A 63 1.02 2.93 -6.56
C ASN A 63 1.93 2.76 -5.32
N TYR A 64 1.32 2.62 -4.13
CA TYR A 64 2.04 2.33 -2.90
C TYR A 64 2.79 1.00 -2.98
N ASN A 65 2.13 -0.08 -3.40
CA ASN A 65 2.77 -1.40 -3.52
C ASN A 65 3.95 -1.41 -4.51
N ILE A 66 3.91 -0.59 -5.56
CA ILE A 66 5.01 -0.46 -6.52
C ILE A 66 6.20 0.25 -5.87
N LYS A 67 5.95 1.33 -5.14
CA LYS A 67 6.99 2.24 -4.61
C LYS A 67 7.55 1.82 -3.24
N MET A 68 6.74 1.18 -2.39
CA MET A 68 7.13 0.87 -1.01
C MET A 68 8.34 -0.07 -0.91
N GLY A 69 8.52 -0.96 -1.90
CA GLY A 69 9.54 -2.00 -1.86
C GLY A 69 10.96 -1.52 -2.18
N SER A 70 11.19 -0.24 -2.48
CA SER A 70 12.53 0.23 -2.88
C SER A 70 13.56 0.08 -1.75
N VAL A 71 13.20 0.39 -0.50
CA VAL A 71 14.11 0.25 0.65
C VAL A 71 14.43 -1.22 0.90
N ASP A 72 13.40 -2.07 0.99
CA ASP A 72 13.56 -3.51 1.22
C ASP A 72 14.37 -4.19 0.10
N ARG A 73 14.21 -3.75 -1.16
CA ARG A 73 15.00 -4.28 -2.28
C ARG A 73 16.47 -3.92 -2.15
N VAL A 74 16.77 -2.69 -1.75
CA VAL A 74 18.15 -2.25 -1.52
C VAL A 74 18.75 -3.03 -0.35
N ASP A 75 18.01 -3.21 0.75
CA ASP A 75 18.46 -4.00 1.89
C ASP A 75 18.66 -5.49 1.55
N MET A 76 17.80 -6.07 0.71
CA MET A 76 17.98 -7.44 0.21
C MET A 76 19.26 -7.59 -0.61
N VAL A 77 19.58 -6.61 -1.47
CA VAL A 77 20.85 -6.63 -2.23
C VAL A 77 22.02 -6.45 -1.27
N LEU A 78 21.95 -5.46 -0.37
CA LEU A 78 23.00 -5.17 0.61
C LEU A 78 23.26 -6.36 1.54
N SER A 79 22.24 -7.06 2.03
CA SER A 79 22.38 -8.26 2.85
C SER A 79 23.06 -9.42 2.12
N THR A 80 23.02 -9.44 0.79
CA THR A 80 23.71 -10.47 -0.02
C THR A 80 25.17 -10.10 -0.27
N ILE A 81 25.48 -8.82 -0.46
CA ILE A 81 26.82 -8.35 -0.84
C ILE A 81 27.62 -7.70 0.31
N ASN A 82 27.01 -7.50 1.48
CA ASN A 82 27.67 -6.82 2.59
C ASN A 82 28.84 -7.65 3.12
N SER A 83 29.91 -6.94 3.49
CA SER A 83 31.09 -7.51 4.14
C SER A 83 31.13 -7.20 5.63
N SER A 84 29.98 -6.86 6.22
CA SER A 84 29.86 -6.49 7.63
C SER A 84 30.28 -7.66 8.53
N ARG A 85 31.17 -7.39 9.48
CA ARG A 85 31.68 -8.38 10.43
C ARG A 85 31.13 -8.12 11.83
N LYS A 86 31.01 -9.17 12.64
CA LYS A 86 30.68 -9.03 14.06
C LYS A 86 31.72 -8.13 14.75
N CYS A 87 31.28 -7.01 15.32
CA CYS A 87 32.10 -6.07 16.07
C CYS A 87 31.41 -5.65 17.38
N LEU A 88 32.18 -5.21 18.37
CA LEU A 88 31.65 -4.67 19.63
C LEU A 88 31.22 -3.19 19.51
N LYS A 89 31.66 -2.51 18.46
CA LYS A 89 31.48 -1.07 18.26
C LYS A 89 30.37 -0.84 17.23
N TRP A 90 29.28 -0.17 17.60
CA TRP A 90 28.11 0.07 16.73
C TRP A 90 28.40 1.00 15.54
N TYR A 91 29.44 1.83 15.63
CA TYR A 91 29.87 2.75 14.58
C TYR A 91 30.77 2.09 13.52
N LYS A 92 31.06 0.80 13.67
CA LYS A 92 31.85 -0.02 12.74
C LYS A 92 30.94 -1.02 12.04
#